data_AF-A0A662NTR0-F1
#
_entry.id   AF-A0A662NTR0-F1
#
_cell.length_a   1.000
_cell.length_b   1.000
_cell.length_c   1.000
_cell.angle_alpha   90.00
_cell.angle_beta   90.00
_cell.angle_gamma   90.00
#
_symmetry.space_group_name_H-M   'P 1'
#
loop_
_entity.id
_entity.type
_entity.pdbx_description
1 polymer ?
#
loop_
_entity_poly.entity_id
_entity_poly.type
_entity_poly.pdbx_seq_one_letter_code
_entity_poly.pdbx_strand_id
1 'polypeptide(L)'
;MWDTSKDYRLLVAEKAAELFLKTIEGAKFKGKWDKKKAIKLAKEMIPELQALRYSYLEPQELIETPQMKELKEKALGIIEALGGEDWYVKFLELADKSEREKVEESIAKVRFFLNTILNLDKRLALGKINDPVIAVDIKVGEVMSAGKHPNADKLLVCNVNIGDRAITVVTNDLSVKEGHRVAVALLPPANFRGITSEGMFLGAEEGVLKDVKGEIGGLPKGIPLEALKETRNLVESFLKN
;
A
#
# COMPACT_ATOMS: atom_id res chain seq x y z
N MET A 1 -25.64 -9.49 10.08
CA MET A 1 -25.36 -9.85 8.69
C MET A 1 -24.65 -8.67 8.07
N TRP A 2 -23.37 -8.89 7.75
CA TRP A 2 -22.49 -7.89 7.17
C TRP A 2 -22.49 -8.05 5.65
N ASP A 3 -22.70 -6.97 4.91
CA ASP A 3 -22.69 -7.02 3.44
C ASP A 3 -21.24 -7.01 2.94
N THR A 4 -20.61 -8.20 2.95
CA THR A 4 -19.21 -8.40 2.52
C THR A 4 -18.96 -7.97 1.08
N SER A 5 -19.99 -7.92 0.23
CA SER A 5 -19.84 -7.57 -1.18
C SER A 5 -19.48 -6.09 -1.38
N LYS A 6 -19.80 -5.27 -0.37
CA LYS A 6 -19.54 -3.83 -0.31
C LYS A 6 -18.43 -3.45 0.68
N ASP A 7 -17.75 -4.43 1.27
CA ASP A 7 -16.67 -4.16 2.23
C ASP A 7 -15.45 -3.57 1.52
N TYR A 8 -15.12 -2.30 1.80
CA TYR A 8 -14.00 -1.61 1.17
C TYR A 8 -12.67 -2.35 1.34
N ARG A 9 -12.46 -3.06 2.46
CA ARG A 9 -11.21 -3.81 2.72
C ARG A 9 -11.05 -4.96 1.75
N LEU A 10 -12.14 -5.69 1.46
CA LEU A 10 -12.16 -6.77 0.49
C LEU A 10 -12.09 -6.26 -0.95
N LEU A 11 -12.79 -5.15 -1.26
CA LEU A 11 -12.74 -4.50 -2.58
C LEU A 11 -11.32 -4.03 -2.91
N VAL A 12 -10.62 -3.40 -1.95
CA VAL A 12 -9.22 -2.96 -2.14
C VAL A 12 -8.29 -4.16 -2.29
N ALA A 13 -8.51 -5.26 -1.55
CA ALA A 13 -7.70 -6.46 -1.67
C ALA A 13 -7.81 -7.10 -3.07
N GLU A 14 -9.02 -7.23 -3.61
CA GLU A 14 -9.24 -7.70 -4.98
C GLU A 14 -8.59 -6.76 -6.01
N LYS A 15 -8.80 -5.46 -5.86
CA LYS A 15 -8.24 -4.48 -6.77
C LYS A 15 -6.70 -4.44 -6.74
N ALA A 16 -6.10 -4.65 -5.57
CA ALA A 16 -4.66 -4.76 -5.42
C ALA A 16 -4.11 -6.01 -6.13
N ALA A 17 -4.85 -7.13 -6.13
CA ALA A 17 -4.47 -8.34 -6.88
C ALA A 17 -4.50 -8.10 -8.40
N GLU A 18 -5.51 -7.38 -8.91
CA GLU A 18 -5.54 -6.94 -10.32
C GLU A 18 -4.35 -6.04 -10.66
N LEU A 19 -4.04 -5.06 -9.80
CA LEU A 19 -2.90 -4.16 -9.95
C LEU A 19 -1.59 -4.94 -10.01
N PHE A 20 -1.42 -5.94 -9.14
CA PHE A 20 -0.24 -6.81 -9.13
C PHE A 20 -0.11 -7.58 -10.45
N LEU A 21 -1.18 -8.21 -10.93
CA LEU A 21 -1.16 -8.97 -12.19
C LEU A 21 -0.76 -8.07 -13.37
N LYS A 22 -1.40 -6.90 -13.50
CA LYS A 22 -1.05 -5.91 -14.52
C LYS A 22 0.41 -5.46 -14.42
N THR A 23 0.88 -5.23 -13.19
CA THR A 23 2.27 -4.79 -12.92
C THR A 23 3.26 -5.87 -13.32
N ILE A 24 3.09 -7.10 -12.85
CA ILE A 24 4.03 -8.21 -13.09
C ILE A 24 4.08 -8.60 -14.56
N GLU A 25 2.95 -8.56 -15.28
CA GLU A 25 2.90 -8.83 -16.70
C GLU A 25 3.77 -7.83 -17.49
N GLY A 26 3.67 -6.53 -17.18
CA GLY A 26 4.45 -5.46 -17.82
C GLY A 26 5.82 -5.17 -17.20
N ALA A 27 6.13 -5.73 -16.03
CA ALA A 27 7.35 -5.42 -15.29
C ALA A 27 8.60 -5.90 -16.03
N LYS A 28 9.61 -5.03 -16.08
CA LYS A 28 10.96 -5.31 -16.61
C LYS A 28 11.91 -5.81 -15.52
N PHE A 29 11.42 -6.65 -14.62
CA PHE A 29 12.26 -7.23 -13.58
C PHE A 29 13.28 -8.19 -14.18
N LYS A 30 14.55 -7.81 -14.09
CA LYS A 30 15.70 -8.61 -14.53
C LYS A 30 16.13 -9.59 -13.44
N GLY A 31 16.97 -10.55 -13.80
CA GLY A 31 17.50 -11.57 -12.88
C GLY A 31 16.65 -12.83 -12.81
N LYS A 32 17.01 -13.71 -11.87
CA LYS A 32 16.36 -15.02 -11.69
C LYS A 32 15.24 -14.91 -10.67
N TRP A 33 14.00 -14.98 -11.15
CA TRP A 33 12.78 -15.03 -10.35
C TRP A 33 11.72 -15.82 -11.13
N ASP A 34 10.73 -16.37 -10.43
CA ASP A 34 9.70 -17.19 -11.03
C ASP A 34 8.43 -16.37 -11.34
N LYS A 35 8.48 -15.65 -12.46
CA LYS A 35 7.34 -14.87 -12.96
C LYS A 35 6.08 -15.71 -13.15
N LYS A 36 6.21 -16.95 -13.62
CA LYS A 36 5.06 -17.83 -13.87
C LYS A 36 4.40 -18.24 -12.56
N LYS A 37 5.18 -18.63 -11.55
CA LYS A 37 4.67 -18.94 -10.20
C LYS A 37 4.02 -17.72 -9.56
N ALA A 38 4.65 -16.54 -9.63
CA ALA A 38 4.09 -15.31 -9.06
C ALA A 38 2.72 -14.96 -9.67
N ILE A 39 2.58 -15.01 -11.01
CA ILE A 39 1.30 -14.78 -11.70
C ILE A 39 0.27 -15.85 -11.33
N LYS A 40 0.68 -17.12 -11.30
CA LYS A 40 -0.21 -18.23 -10.96
C LYS A 40 -0.82 -18.05 -9.56
N LEU A 41 0.03 -17.82 -8.56
CA LEU A 41 -0.41 -17.62 -7.17
C LEU A 41 -1.37 -16.43 -7.03
N ALA A 42 -1.08 -15.30 -7.70
CA ALA A 42 -1.98 -14.15 -7.66
C ALA A 42 -3.32 -14.41 -8.36
N LYS A 43 -3.36 -15.18 -9.46
CA LYS A 43 -4.63 -15.61 -10.08
C LYS A 43 -5.43 -16.53 -9.17
N GLU A 44 -4.76 -17.41 -8.44
CA GLU A 44 -5.39 -18.31 -7.46
C GLU A 44 -5.90 -17.57 -6.22
N MET A 45 -5.49 -16.33 -5.96
CA MET A 45 -6.09 -15.50 -4.90
C MET A 45 -7.47 -14.95 -5.27
N ILE A 46 -7.77 -14.79 -6.57
CA ILE A 46 -9.02 -14.16 -7.02
C ILE A 46 -10.25 -14.94 -6.53
N PRO A 47 -10.34 -16.28 -6.71
CA PRO A 47 -11.44 -17.07 -6.15
C PRO A 47 -11.58 -16.98 -4.63
N GLU A 48 -10.46 -16.92 -3.89
CA GLU A 48 -10.49 -16.78 -2.43
C GLU A 48 -11.10 -15.43 -2.02
N LEU A 49 -10.70 -14.35 -2.70
CA LEU A 49 -11.26 -13.02 -2.47
C LEU A 49 -12.74 -12.96 -2.84
N GLN A 50 -13.17 -13.60 -3.93
CA GLN A 50 -14.60 -13.69 -4.29
C GLN A 50 -15.38 -14.44 -3.22
N ALA A 51 -14.85 -15.56 -2.73
CA ALA A 51 -15.49 -16.34 -1.68
C ALA A 51 -15.69 -15.51 -0.40
N LEU A 52 -14.68 -14.73 0.01
CA LEU A 52 -14.82 -13.79 1.13
C LEU A 52 -15.89 -12.72 0.86
N ARG A 53 -15.85 -12.10 -0.33
CA ARG A 53 -16.78 -11.02 -0.74
C ARG A 53 -18.24 -11.43 -0.78
N TYR A 54 -18.56 -12.68 -1.12
CA TYR A 54 -19.94 -13.16 -1.22
C TYR A 54 -20.34 -14.11 -0.08
N SER A 55 -19.60 -14.10 1.03
CA SER A 55 -19.87 -14.98 2.18
C SER A 55 -20.94 -14.44 3.13
N TYR A 56 -21.14 -13.12 3.20
CA TYR A 56 -21.99 -12.44 4.19
C TYR A 56 -21.63 -12.71 5.66
N LEU A 57 -20.41 -13.22 5.90
CA LEU A 57 -19.83 -13.44 7.21
C LEU A 57 -19.50 -12.13 7.91
N GLU A 58 -19.50 -12.16 9.23
CA GLU A 58 -19.05 -11.03 10.04
C GLU A 58 -17.52 -10.87 9.94
N PRO A 59 -16.97 -9.65 10.09
CA PRO A 59 -15.53 -9.41 9.87
C PRO A 59 -14.58 -10.28 10.70
N GLN A 60 -14.95 -10.65 11.93
CA GLN A 60 -14.16 -11.55 12.76
C GLN A 60 -14.18 -13.00 12.24
N GLU A 61 -15.32 -13.44 11.71
CA GLU A 61 -15.46 -14.78 11.13
C GLU A 61 -14.65 -14.89 9.83
N LEU A 62 -14.57 -13.82 9.03
CA LEU A 62 -13.73 -13.76 7.82
C LEU A 62 -12.25 -14.04 8.10
N ILE A 63 -11.74 -13.61 9.26
CA ILE A 63 -10.33 -13.77 9.64
C ILE A 63 -9.98 -15.25 9.86
N GLU A 64 -10.92 -16.02 10.42
CA GLU A 64 -10.74 -17.43 10.75
C GLU A 64 -11.02 -18.38 9.57
N THR A 65 -11.35 -17.83 8.40
CA THR A 65 -11.65 -18.65 7.23
C THR A 65 -10.40 -19.31 6.64
N PRO A 66 -10.54 -20.51 6.04
CA PRO A 66 -9.47 -21.12 5.22
C PRO A 66 -8.99 -20.18 4.11
N GLN A 67 -9.90 -19.42 3.50
CA GLN A 67 -9.61 -18.45 2.44
C GLN A 67 -8.62 -17.38 2.91
N MET A 68 -8.78 -16.85 4.13
CA MET A 68 -7.84 -15.87 4.69
C MET A 68 -6.44 -16.45 4.87
N LYS A 69 -6.34 -17.69 5.35
CA LYS A 69 -5.08 -18.41 5.48
C LYS A 69 -4.41 -18.63 4.12
N GLU A 70 -5.18 -19.11 3.16
CA GLU A 70 -4.75 -19.32 1.77
C GLU A 70 -4.22 -18.04 1.11
N LEU A 71 -4.86 -16.89 1.35
CA LEU A 71 -4.38 -15.60 0.85
C LEU A 71 -2.99 -15.26 1.39
N LYS A 72 -2.75 -15.47 2.70
CA LYS A 72 -1.43 -15.23 3.31
C LYS A 72 -0.37 -16.18 2.76
N GLU A 73 -0.68 -17.47 2.67
CA GLU A 73 0.25 -18.47 2.13
C GLU A 73 0.62 -18.18 0.67
N LYS A 74 -0.35 -17.82 -0.17
CA LYS A 74 -0.11 -17.40 -1.55
C LYS A 74 0.73 -16.12 -1.62
N ALA A 75 0.53 -15.16 -0.71
CA ALA A 75 1.32 -13.93 -0.67
C ALA A 75 2.79 -14.20 -0.30
N LEU A 76 3.04 -15.07 0.67
CA LEU A 76 4.39 -15.54 1.02
C LEU A 76 5.03 -16.31 -0.15
N GLY A 77 4.26 -17.18 -0.82
CA GLY A 77 4.73 -17.88 -2.02
C GLY A 77 5.08 -16.93 -3.18
N ILE A 78 4.41 -15.79 -3.29
CA ILE A 78 4.76 -14.72 -4.23
C ILE A 78 6.10 -14.08 -3.84
N ILE A 79 6.33 -13.77 -2.56
CA ILE A 79 7.61 -13.24 -2.08
C ILE A 79 8.76 -14.20 -2.43
N GLU A 80 8.59 -15.50 -2.18
CA GLU A 80 9.57 -16.51 -2.59
C GLU A 80 9.80 -16.50 -4.11
N ALA A 81 8.72 -16.45 -4.90
CA ALA A 81 8.79 -16.43 -6.35
C ALA A 81 9.51 -15.18 -6.90
N LEU A 82 9.38 -14.03 -6.23
CA LEU A 82 10.08 -12.80 -6.57
C LEU A 82 11.56 -12.83 -6.19
N GLY A 83 12.00 -13.76 -5.35
CA GLY A 83 13.39 -13.93 -4.95
C GLY A 83 13.65 -13.86 -3.44
N GLY A 84 12.64 -14.05 -2.60
CA GLY A 84 12.73 -14.01 -1.14
C GLY A 84 12.56 -12.60 -0.56
N GLU A 85 12.83 -12.41 0.73
CA GLU A 85 12.59 -11.15 1.46
C GLU A 85 13.21 -9.92 0.79
N ASP A 86 14.42 -10.05 0.23
CA ASP A 86 15.15 -8.95 -0.41
C ASP A 86 14.89 -8.81 -1.92
N TRP A 87 13.77 -9.36 -2.42
CA TRP A 87 13.43 -9.35 -3.86
C TRP A 87 13.54 -7.96 -4.50
N TYR A 88 13.13 -6.91 -3.77
CA TYR A 88 13.13 -5.54 -4.26
C TYR A 88 14.54 -4.98 -4.43
N VAL A 89 15.48 -5.34 -3.55
CA VAL A 89 16.88 -4.93 -3.64
C VAL A 89 17.49 -5.52 -4.90
N LYS A 90 17.27 -6.84 -5.11
CA LYS A 90 17.78 -7.57 -6.28
C LYS A 90 17.29 -6.97 -7.60
N PHE A 91 16.02 -6.58 -7.68
CA PHE A 91 15.50 -5.93 -8.89
C PHE A 91 16.06 -4.53 -9.10
N LEU A 92 16.26 -3.73 -8.05
CA LEU A 92 16.86 -2.39 -8.15
C LEU A 92 18.33 -2.41 -8.53
N GLU A 93 19.10 -3.37 -8.03
CA GLU A 93 20.53 -3.54 -8.34
C GLU A 93 20.74 -3.93 -9.80
N LEU A 94 19.83 -4.72 -10.36
CA LEU A 94 19.89 -5.16 -11.76
C LEU A 94 19.26 -4.15 -12.74
N ALA A 95 18.61 -3.10 -12.25
CA ALA A 95 17.96 -2.10 -13.08
C ALA A 95 18.98 -1.13 -13.69
N ASP A 96 18.94 -0.97 -15.02
CA ASP A 96 19.75 0.04 -15.69
C ASP A 96 19.23 1.44 -15.37
N LYS A 97 20.09 2.46 -15.49
CA LYS A 97 19.74 3.86 -15.20
C LYS A 97 18.46 4.35 -15.91
N SER A 98 18.21 3.90 -17.14
CA SER A 98 17.04 4.27 -17.94
C SER A 98 15.75 3.55 -17.54
N GLU A 99 15.85 2.44 -16.82
CA GLU A 99 14.71 1.61 -16.42
C GLU A 99 14.42 1.69 -14.92
N ARG A 100 15.36 2.24 -14.14
CA ARG A 100 15.29 2.32 -12.69
C ARG A 100 13.97 2.90 -12.18
N GLU A 101 13.52 4.02 -12.73
CA GLU A 101 12.23 4.63 -12.37
C GLU A 101 11.05 3.65 -12.52
N LYS A 102 10.98 2.93 -13.64
CA LYS A 102 9.90 1.97 -13.92
C LYS A 102 9.97 0.75 -13.01
N VAL A 103 11.19 0.34 -12.64
CA VAL A 103 11.42 -0.75 -11.69
C VAL A 103 11.01 -0.31 -10.28
N GLU A 104 11.38 0.89 -9.84
CA GLU A 104 10.94 1.48 -8.57
C GLU A 104 9.40 1.56 -8.49
N GLU A 105 8.74 2.01 -9.55
CA GLU A 105 7.29 2.05 -9.64
C GLU A 105 6.66 0.65 -9.54
N SER A 106 7.22 -0.33 -10.25
CA SER A 106 6.74 -1.72 -10.20
C SER A 106 6.93 -2.33 -8.82
N ILE A 107 8.06 -2.07 -8.16
CA ILE A 107 8.34 -2.52 -6.79
C ILE A 107 7.33 -1.91 -5.82
N ALA A 108 7.08 -0.61 -5.91
CA ALA A 108 6.11 0.06 -5.05
C ALA A 108 4.71 -0.59 -5.18
N LYS A 109 4.26 -0.87 -6.42
CA LYS A 109 2.95 -1.50 -6.67
C LYS A 109 2.87 -2.92 -6.10
N VAL A 110 3.93 -3.71 -6.26
CA VAL A 110 4.02 -5.06 -5.68
C VAL A 110 4.02 -4.99 -4.15
N ARG A 111 4.75 -4.04 -3.55
CA ARG A 111 4.76 -3.80 -2.10
C ARG A 111 3.38 -3.42 -1.57
N PHE A 112 2.66 -2.54 -2.27
CA PHE A 112 1.29 -2.17 -1.91
C PHE A 112 0.37 -3.38 -1.91
N PHE A 113 0.44 -4.22 -2.95
CA PHE A 113 -0.32 -5.48 -3.03
C PHE A 113 0.01 -6.43 -1.89
N LEU A 114 1.29 -6.72 -1.65
CA LEU A 114 1.72 -7.64 -0.60
C LEU A 114 1.28 -7.17 0.78
N ASN A 115 1.47 -5.87 1.08
CA ASN A 115 1.00 -5.27 2.33
C ASN A 115 -0.52 -5.37 2.47
N THR A 116 -1.27 -5.12 1.39
CA THR A 116 -2.72 -5.24 1.36
C THR A 116 -3.14 -6.66 1.73
N ILE A 117 -2.63 -7.69 1.07
CA ILE A 117 -3.05 -9.07 1.37
C ILE A 117 -2.59 -9.51 2.77
N LEU A 118 -1.34 -9.28 3.13
CA LEU A 118 -0.77 -9.77 4.40
C LEU A 118 -1.37 -9.11 5.65
N ASN A 119 -1.89 -7.89 5.55
CA ASN A 119 -2.54 -7.18 6.66
C ASN A 119 -4.07 -7.06 6.49
N LEU A 120 -4.70 -7.82 5.58
CA LEU A 120 -6.15 -7.78 5.40
C LEU A 120 -6.91 -8.19 6.67
N ASP A 121 -6.43 -9.23 7.35
CA ASP A 121 -6.96 -9.69 8.63
C ASP A 121 -6.94 -8.60 9.71
N LYS A 122 -5.85 -7.84 9.83
CA LYS A 122 -5.73 -6.74 10.79
C LYS A 122 -6.77 -5.65 10.51
N ARG A 123 -7.04 -5.35 9.23
CA ARG A 123 -8.07 -4.39 8.82
C ARG A 123 -9.48 -4.93 9.08
N LEU A 124 -9.71 -6.23 8.88
CA LEU A 124 -10.98 -6.90 9.21
C LEU A 124 -11.23 -6.94 10.74
N ALA A 125 -10.16 -7.08 11.53
CA ALA A 125 -10.22 -7.13 12.99
C ALA A 125 -10.78 -5.84 13.64
N LEU A 126 -10.79 -4.72 12.90
CA LEU A 126 -11.46 -3.47 13.30
C LEU A 126 -12.98 -3.61 13.41
N GLY A 127 -13.55 -4.73 12.96
CA GLY A 127 -14.96 -5.06 13.13
C GLY A 127 -15.86 -4.48 12.05
N LYS A 128 -17.11 -4.17 12.43
CA LYS A 128 -18.21 -3.78 11.53
C LYS A 128 -18.13 -2.31 11.12
N ILE A 129 -17.01 -1.92 10.53
CA ILE A 129 -16.75 -0.58 10.00
C ILE A 129 -16.56 -0.73 8.48
N ASN A 130 -17.33 0.02 7.70
CA ASN A 130 -17.20 0.04 6.23
C ASN A 130 -16.88 1.47 5.78
N ASP A 131 -15.65 1.88 6.04
CA ASP A 131 -15.12 3.19 5.64
C ASP A 131 -13.92 2.95 4.72
N PRO A 132 -13.82 3.61 3.55
CA PRO A 132 -12.66 3.49 2.66
C PRO A 132 -11.33 3.71 3.36
N VAL A 133 -11.28 4.56 4.40
CA VAL A 133 -10.05 4.90 5.11
C VAL A 133 -9.39 3.70 5.79
N ILE A 134 -10.17 2.73 6.28
CA ILE A 134 -9.64 1.54 6.95
C ILE A 134 -9.34 0.40 5.95
N ALA A 135 -9.62 0.62 4.67
CA ALA A 135 -9.24 -0.29 3.60
C ALA A 135 -7.79 -0.10 3.15
N VAL A 136 -7.03 0.79 3.77
CA VAL A 136 -5.57 0.89 3.62
C VAL A 136 -4.92 1.06 4.99
N ASP A 137 -3.65 0.70 5.10
CA ASP A 137 -2.93 0.89 6.36
C ASP A 137 -2.53 2.35 6.51
N ILE A 138 -2.79 2.91 7.69
CA ILE A 138 -2.30 4.24 8.07
C ILE A 138 -1.32 4.04 9.22
N LYS A 139 -0.07 4.45 9.00
CA LYS A 139 1.03 4.29 9.96
C LYS A 139 1.59 5.63 10.40
N VAL A 140 2.08 5.72 11.63
CA VAL A 140 2.94 6.83 12.03
C VAL A 140 4.29 6.68 11.35
N GLY A 141 4.78 7.74 10.74
CA GLY A 141 6.11 7.81 10.15
C GLY A 141 6.91 8.99 10.70
N GLU A 142 8.23 8.88 10.60
CA GLU A 142 9.18 9.97 10.87
C GLU A 142 9.84 10.38 9.56
N VAL A 143 9.78 11.68 9.25
CA VAL A 143 10.44 12.22 8.05
C VAL A 143 11.94 12.23 8.27
N MET A 144 12.67 11.40 7.51
CA MET A 144 14.12 11.26 7.57
C MET A 144 14.82 12.32 6.70
N SER A 145 14.19 12.74 5.61
CA SER A 145 14.67 13.83 4.77
C SER A 145 13.53 14.41 3.94
N ALA A 146 13.66 15.69 3.59
CA ALA A 146 12.70 16.39 2.74
C ALA A 146 13.45 17.31 1.76
N GLY A 147 13.19 17.17 0.47
CA GLY A 147 13.85 17.94 -0.59
C GLY A 147 12.87 18.37 -1.68
N LYS A 148 13.15 19.49 -2.35
CA LYS A 148 12.32 19.96 -3.47
C LYS A 148 12.32 18.91 -4.59
N HIS A 149 11.16 18.70 -5.19
CA HIS A 149 11.04 17.81 -6.33
C HIS A 149 11.85 18.36 -7.52
N PRO A 150 12.71 17.55 -8.18
CA PRO A 150 13.62 18.04 -9.22
C PRO A 150 12.90 18.64 -10.44
N ASN A 151 11.72 18.12 -10.75
CA ASN A 151 10.94 18.50 -11.93
C ASN A 151 9.59 19.18 -11.61
N ALA A 152 9.37 19.64 -10.37
CA ALA A 152 8.10 20.26 -9.96
C ALA A 152 8.27 21.23 -8.76
N ASP A 153 8.10 22.53 -8.99
CA ASP A 153 8.36 23.56 -7.98
C ASP A 153 7.42 23.54 -6.77
N LYS A 154 6.23 22.94 -6.94
CA LYS A 154 5.17 22.87 -5.92
C LYS A 154 5.14 21.54 -5.17
N LEU A 155 6.14 20.67 -5.36
CA LEU A 155 6.18 19.37 -4.73
C LEU A 155 7.46 19.20 -3.90
N LEU A 156 7.31 18.46 -2.80
CA LEU A 156 8.37 18.04 -1.91
C LEU A 156 8.45 16.50 -1.93
N VAL A 157 9.67 15.98 -2.03
CA VAL A 157 9.97 14.54 -1.93
C VAL A 157 10.48 14.28 -0.53
N CYS A 158 9.78 13.43 0.20
CA CYS A 158 10.11 13.06 1.58
C CYS A 158 10.52 11.59 1.63
N ASN A 159 11.63 11.29 2.32
CA ASN A 159 11.93 9.93 2.76
C ASN A 159 11.38 9.75 4.18
N VAL A 160 10.57 8.73 4.41
CA VAL A 160 9.81 8.56 5.65
C VAL A 160 10.06 7.17 6.21
N ASN A 161 10.56 7.10 7.44
CA ASN A 161 10.67 5.87 8.20
C ASN A 161 9.30 5.48 8.76
N ILE A 162 8.80 4.31 8.39
CA ILE A 162 7.52 3.74 8.88
C ILE A 162 7.76 2.48 9.74
N GLY A 163 8.96 2.33 10.30
CA GLY A 163 9.31 1.30 11.28
C GLY A 163 10.00 0.10 10.65
N ASP A 164 9.28 -0.62 9.79
CA ASP A 164 9.79 -1.80 9.08
C ASP A 164 10.62 -1.45 7.85
N ARG A 165 10.38 -0.29 7.26
CA ARG A 165 11.13 0.22 6.10
C ARG A 165 11.02 1.75 5.99
N ALA A 166 11.83 2.31 5.09
CA ALA A 166 11.64 3.66 4.59
C ALA A 166 10.82 3.64 3.28
N ILE A 167 9.98 4.66 3.10
CA ILE A 167 9.19 4.87 1.89
C ILE A 167 9.37 6.29 1.36
N THR A 168 9.12 6.47 0.06
CA THR A 168 9.08 7.81 -0.55
C THR A 168 7.65 8.33 -0.53
N VAL A 169 7.45 9.55 -0.01
CA VAL A 169 6.15 10.25 -0.05
C VAL A 169 6.33 11.60 -0.71
N VAL A 170 5.55 11.87 -1.75
CA VAL A 170 5.51 13.16 -2.42
C VAL A 170 4.33 13.97 -1.87
N THR A 171 4.57 15.21 -1.47
CA THR A 171 3.54 16.11 -0.92
C THR A 171 3.61 17.50 -1.56
N ASN A 172 2.48 18.19 -1.59
CA ASN A 172 2.38 19.60 -1.97
C ASN A 172 2.61 20.56 -0.78
N ASP A 173 2.69 20.05 0.45
CA ASP A 173 3.00 20.84 1.64
C ASP A 173 4.52 21.04 1.76
N LEU A 174 5.00 22.18 1.27
CA LEU A 174 6.42 22.55 1.28
C LEU A 174 6.96 22.86 2.69
N SER A 175 6.11 22.87 3.73
CA SER A 175 6.53 23.13 5.11
C SER A 175 6.98 21.86 5.85
N VAL A 176 6.84 20.67 5.25
CA VAL A 176 7.32 19.42 5.83
C VAL A 176 8.86 19.40 5.90
N LYS A 177 9.42 18.92 7.01
CA LYS A 177 10.86 18.89 7.30
C LYS A 177 11.26 17.58 7.96
N GLU A 178 12.56 17.31 7.96
CA GLU A 178 13.17 16.24 8.75
C GLU A 178 12.77 16.34 10.23
N GLY A 179 12.54 15.19 10.87
CA GLY A 179 12.10 15.07 12.26
C GLY A 179 10.59 15.24 12.49
N HIS A 180 9.81 15.63 11.47
CA HIS A 180 8.35 15.68 11.61
C HIS A 180 7.76 14.28 11.77
N ARG A 181 6.81 14.15 12.70
CA ARG A 181 6.01 12.93 12.89
C ARG A 181 4.69 13.05 12.14
N VAL A 182 4.53 12.20 11.14
CA VAL A 182 3.43 12.25 10.17
C VAL A 182 2.59 10.99 10.24
N ALA A 183 1.34 11.07 9.78
CA ALA A 183 0.52 9.89 9.51
C ALA A 183 0.56 9.62 8.00
N VAL A 184 0.94 8.42 7.60
CA VAL A 184 1.07 8.03 6.19
C VAL A 184 0.02 6.98 5.87
N ALA A 185 -0.87 7.27 4.93
CA ALA A 185 -1.74 6.28 4.30
C ALA A 185 -0.97 5.56 3.19
N LEU A 186 -0.86 4.23 3.30
CA LEU A 186 -0.23 3.36 2.30
C LEU A 186 -1.21 3.10 1.15
N LEU A 187 -1.34 4.10 0.28
CA LEU A 187 -2.21 4.09 -0.90
C LEU A 187 -1.53 3.44 -2.10
N PRO A 188 -2.28 3.11 -3.17
CA PRO A 188 -1.70 2.71 -4.45
C PRO A 188 -0.65 3.73 -4.90
N PRO A 189 0.57 3.28 -5.27
CA PRO A 189 1.64 4.20 -5.62
C PRO A 189 1.32 5.06 -6.84
N ALA A 190 1.82 6.30 -6.83
CA ALA A 190 1.65 7.26 -7.92
C ALA A 190 3.01 7.83 -8.34
N ASN A 191 3.23 7.92 -9.65
CA ASN A 191 4.43 8.53 -10.22
C ASN A 191 4.21 10.04 -10.40
N PHE A 192 5.08 10.83 -9.77
CA PHE A 192 5.15 12.27 -9.95
C PHE A 192 6.42 12.59 -10.72
N ARG A 193 6.34 12.70 -12.05
CA ARG A 193 7.43 13.19 -12.93
C ARG A 193 8.79 12.55 -12.65
N GLY A 194 8.81 11.23 -12.48
CA GLY A 194 10.05 10.49 -12.21
C GLY A 194 10.18 9.94 -10.80
N ILE A 195 9.36 10.41 -9.85
CA ILE A 195 9.44 10.01 -8.44
C ILE A 195 8.17 9.24 -8.05
N THR A 196 8.34 7.99 -7.67
CA THR A 196 7.22 7.16 -7.18
C THR A 196 6.92 7.48 -5.72
N SER A 197 5.73 7.99 -5.44
CA SER A 197 5.19 8.11 -4.08
C SER A 197 4.52 6.80 -3.69
N GLU A 198 4.89 6.22 -2.55
CA GLU A 198 4.37 4.97 -1.97
C GLU A 198 3.22 5.20 -0.98
N GLY A 199 2.78 6.45 -0.83
CA GLY A 199 1.68 6.80 0.07
C GLY A 199 1.35 8.28 0.04
N MET A 200 0.52 8.70 0.99
CA MET A 200 0.11 10.09 1.18
C MET A 200 0.10 10.45 2.67
N PHE A 201 0.55 11.65 3.00
CA PHE A 201 0.38 12.17 4.36
C PHE A 201 -1.07 12.54 4.62
N LEU A 202 -1.56 12.27 5.81
CA LEU A 202 -2.82 12.83 6.28
C LEU A 202 -2.62 14.33 6.55
N GLY A 203 -3.59 15.11 6.12
CA GLY A 203 -3.60 16.57 6.27
C GLY A 203 -5.02 17.10 6.17
N ALA A 204 -5.22 18.31 6.69
CA ALA A 204 -6.47 19.04 6.60
C ALA A 204 -6.22 20.36 5.85
N GLU A 205 -7.13 21.33 5.94
CA GLU A 205 -7.01 22.62 5.24
C GLU A 205 -5.71 23.37 5.57
N GLU A 206 -5.16 23.19 6.78
CA GLU A 206 -3.89 23.78 7.24
C GLU A 206 -2.64 23.04 6.75
N GLY A 207 -2.81 21.97 5.96
CA GLY A 207 -1.74 21.13 5.43
C GLY A 207 -1.52 19.83 6.19
N VAL A 208 -0.32 19.27 6.04
CA VAL A 208 0.06 17.97 6.61
C VAL A 208 0.12 18.02 8.14
N LEU A 209 -0.35 16.97 8.80
CA LEU A 209 -0.20 16.76 10.24
C LEU A 209 1.27 16.38 10.57
N LYS A 210 1.94 17.21 11.37
CA LYS A 210 3.41 17.14 11.59
C LYS A 210 3.84 16.73 13.01
N ASP A 211 2.88 16.58 13.93
CA ASP A 211 3.09 16.11 15.30
C ASP A 211 2.11 14.97 15.65
N VAL A 212 2.09 13.95 14.79
CA VAL A 212 1.21 12.78 14.97
C VAL A 212 1.68 11.93 16.15
N LYS A 213 0.73 11.55 17.02
CA LYS A 213 0.98 10.70 18.19
C LYS A 213 0.91 9.22 17.84
N GLY A 214 1.81 8.43 18.44
CA GLY A 214 1.92 6.98 18.24
C GLY A 214 3.37 6.53 18.08
N GLU A 215 3.58 5.22 18.03
CA GLU A 215 4.89 4.62 17.75
C GLU A 215 5.12 4.55 16.23
N ILE A 216 6.36 4.74 15.79
CA ILE A 216 6.72 4.65 14.37
C ILE A 216 6.33 3.26 13.85
N GLY A 217 5.62 3.23 12.72
CA GLY A 217 5.05 2.02 12.13
C GLY A 217 3.74 1.52 12.75
N GLY A 218 3.36 2.05 13.90
CA GLY A 218 2.09 1.78 14.57
C GLY A 218 0.94 2.64 14.07
N LEU A 219 -0.24 2.41 14.63
CA LEU A 219 -1.44 3.19 14.34
C LEU A 219 -1.34 4.61 14.90
N PRO A 220 -1.70 5.65 14.12
CA PRO A 220 -1.74 7.01 14.61
C PRO A 220 -2.90 7.22 15.60
N LYS A 221 -2.69 8.11 16.57
CA LYS A 221 -3.67 8.44 17.62
C LYS A 221 -4.14 9.88 17.49
N GLY A 222 -5.43 10.12 17.76
CA GLY A 222 -6.00 11.47 17.82
C GLY A 222 -6.07 12.18 16.46
N ILE A 223 -6.21 11.43 15.36
CA ILE A 223 -6.31 12.01 14.02
C ILE A 223 -7.65 12.72 13.84
N PRO A 224 -7.67 14.00 13.44
CA PRO A 224 -8.90 14.71 13.09
C PRO A 224 -9.63 14.03 11.92
N LEU A 225 -10.96 13.92 11.99
CA LEU A 225 -11.75 13.25 10.95
C LEU A 225 -11.62 13.91 9.56
N GLU A 226 -11.45 15.23 9.53
CA GLU A 226 -11.23 16.00 8.31
C GLU A 226 -9.97 15.54 7.57
N ALA A 227 -8.94 15.13 8.30
CA ALA A 227 -7.67 14.69 7.74
C ALA A 227 -7.75 13.33 7.03
N LEU A 228 -8.89 12.65 7.11
CA LEU A 228 -9.15 11.36 6.46
C LEU A 228 -9.83 11.51 5.09
N LYS A 229 -10.33 12.71 4.77
CA LYS A 229 -11.16 12.95 3.57
C LYS A 229 -10.43 12.62 2.27
N GLU A 230 -9.20 13.10 2.10
CA GLU A 230 -8.42 12.85 0.88
C GLU A 230 -8.09 11.37 0.73
N THR A 231 -7.75 10.69 1.83
CA THR A 231 -7.49 9.24 1.82
C THR A 231 -8.73 8.46 1.36
N ARG A 232 -9.93 8.83 1.85
CA ARG A 232 -11.17 8.20 1.39
C ARG A 232 -11.37 8.36 -0.12
N ASN A 233 -11.21 9.59 -0.61
CA ASN A 233 -11.37 9.90 -2.04
C ASN A 233 -10.41 9.10 -2.92
N LEU A 234 -9.15 8.93 -2.48
CA LEU A 234 -8.15 8.17 -3.23
C LEU A 234 -8.43 6.67 -3.22
N VAL A 235 -8.90 6.11 -2.11
CA VAL A 235 -9.35 4.71 -2.05
C VAL A 235 -10.54 4.49 -2.98
N GLU A 236 -11.54 5.36 -2.95
CA GLU A 236 -12.69 5.27 -3.86
C GLU A 236 -12.29 5.43 -5.33
N SER A 237 -11.35 6.32 -5.63
CA SER A 237 -10.81 6.49 -6.99
C SER A 237 -10.09 5.23 -7.47
N PHE A 238 -9.28 4.60 -6.60
CA PHE A 238 -8.59 3.36 -6.93
C PHE A 238 -9.55 2.23 -7.28
N LEU A 239 -10.69 2.14 -6.61
CA LEU A 239 -11.70 1.10 -6.88
C LEU A 239 -12.46 1.32 -8.20
N LYS A 240 -12.48 2.55 -8.74
CA LYS A 240 -13.18 2.89 -9.98
C LYS A 240 -12.33 2.74 -11.25
N ASN A 241 -11.00 2.78 -11.12
CA ASN A 241 -10.03 2.76 -12.24
C ASN A 241 -9.58 1.35 -12.61
#